data_AF-A0A1Q7R9P7-F1
#
_entry.id   AF-A0A1Q7R9P7-F1
#
_cell.length_a   1.000
_cell.length_b   1.000
_cell.length_c   1.000
_cell.angle_alpha   90.00
_cell.angle_beta   90.00
_cell.angle_gamma   90.00
#
_symmetry.space_group_name_H-M   'P 1'
#
loop_
_entity.id
_entity.type
_entity.pdbx_description
1 polymer ?
#
loop_
_entity_poly.entity_id
_entity_poly.type
_entity_poly.pdbx_seq_one_letter_code
_entity_poly.pdbx_strand_id
1 'polypeptide(L)'
;MYDESGQLLTQTFMDYLLPTAMEVPEVEVVHLETPSPLNPLGVKGAGEAGVIPVPALVAQALDDALLDFGIRIAEMPLSPNRLLEIIRQAKAKGPSPHPHPLPKGEAPPP
;
A
#
# COMPACT_ATOMS: atom_id res chain seq x y z
N MET A 1 16.69 3.56 -8.55
CA MET A 1 16.43 3.73 -10.00
C MET A 1 17.75 3.77 -10.73
N TYR A 2 17.85 3.17 -11.92
CA TYR A 2 19.06 3.17 -12.72
C TYR A 2 18.77 3.78 -14.10
N ASP A 3 19.71 4.52 -14.66
CA ASP A 3 19.64 4.95 -16.06
C ASP A 3 20.10 3.86 -17.03
N GLU A 4 20.04 4.16 -18.33
CA GLU A 4 20.43 3.24 -19.41
C GLU A 4 21.91 2.83 -19.37
N SER A 5 22.76 3.62 -18.71
CA SER A 5 24.19 3.31 -18.51
C SER A 5 24.44 2.46 -17.26
N GLY A 6 23.40 2.18 -16.47
CA GLY A 6 23.51 1.44 -15.22
C GLY A 6 23.92 2.31 -14.03
N GLN A 7 23.86 3.64 -14.15
CA GLN A 7 24.17 4.54 -13.05
C GLN A 7 22.98 4.64 -12.08
N LEU A 8 23.24 4.51 -10.77
CA LEU A 8 22.23 4.68 -9.73
C LEU A 8 21.85 6.16 -9.59
N LEU A 9 20.56 6.46 -9.76
CA LEU A 9 20.04 7.84 -9.75
C LEU A 9 19.59 8.33 -8.37
N THR A 10 19.40 7.42 -7.41
CA THR A 10 18.83 7.72 -6.08
C THR A 10 19.87 7.46 -4.99
N GLN A 11 20.97 8.21 -5.01
CA GLN A 11 22.15 7.96 -4.15
C GLN A 11 22.12 8.75 -2.83
N THR A 12 21.18 9.68 -2.68
CA THR A 12 21.09 10.57 -1.52
C THR A 12 19.66 10.63 -1.00
N PHE A 13 19.46 11.13 0.23
CA PHE A 13 18.12 11.36 0.76
C PHE A 13 17.37 12.52 0.10
N MET A 14 18.02 13.30 -0.79
CA MET A 14 17.30 14.27 -1.63
C MET A 14 16.44 13.55 -2.68
N ASP A 15 16.90 12.39 -3.15
CA ASP A 15 16.29 11.64 -4.25
C ASP A 15 15.63 10.33 -3.76
N TYR A 16 16.12 9.78 -2.65
CA TYR A 16 15.54 8.63 -1.95
C TYR A 16 14.76 9.13 -0.74
N LEU A 17 13.50 9.46 -0.99
CA LEU A 17 12.62 10.01 0.04
C LEU A 17 12.35 8.98 1.13
N LEU A 18 12.76 9.31 2.35
CA LEU A 18 12.36 8.60 3.56
C LEU A 18 11.14 9.29 4.15
N PRO A 19 10.13 8.54 4.63
CA PRO A 19 8.98 9.13 5.28
C PRO A 19 9.42 9.83 6.58
N THR A 20 8.95 11.06 6.77
CA THR A 20 9.12 11.80 8.03
C THR A 20 7.88 11.63 8.91
N ALA A 21 7.88 12.27 10.08
CA ALA A 21 6.72 12.32 10.96
C ALA A 21 5.47 12.96 10.31
N MET A 22 5.64 13.73 9.22
CA MET A 22 4.51 14.34 8.51
C MET A 22 3.84 13.39 7.51
N GLU A 23 4.55 12.37 7.04
CA GLU A 23 4.01 11.38 6.08
C GLU A 23 3.46 10.14 6.76
N VAL A 24 3.98 9.77 7.95
CA VAL A 24 3.52 8.58 8.69
C VAL A 24 2.27 8.96 9.51
N PRO A 25 1.10 8.33 9.24
CA PRO A 25 -0.11 8.59 10.00
C PRO A 25 -0.01 8.00 11.42
N GLU A 26 -0.91 8.44 12.31
CA GLU A 26 -1.12 7.75 13.58
C GLU A 26 -1.57 6.30 13.34
N VAL A 27 -0.98 5.35 14.07
CA VAL A 27 -1.23 3.92 13.91
C VAL A 27 -1.97 3.39 15.13
N GLU A 28 -3.19 2.91 14.92
CA GLU A 28 -3.92 2.14 15.91
C GLU A 28 -3.47 0.67 15.89
N VAL A 29 -3.27 0.08 17.08
CA VAL A 29 -2.78 -1.30 17.22
C VAL A 29 -3.73 -2.11 18.08
N VAL A 30 -4.23 -3.20 17.52
CA VAL A 30 -5.05 -4.21 18.21
C VAL A 30 -4.30 -5.53 18.25
N HIS A 31 -4.43 -6.27 19.34
CA HIS A 31 -3.77 -7.56 19.54
C HIS A 31 -4.79 -8.69 19.50
N LEU A 32 -4.51 -9.71 18.68
CA LEU A 32 -5.20 -10.98 18.68
C LEU A 32 -4.18 -12.08 18.91
N GLU A 33 -4.46 -12.96 19.87
CA GLU A 33 -3.52 -13.97 20.29
C GLU A 33 -3.96 -15.37 19.83
N THR A 34 -3.02 -16.09 19.22
CA THR A 34 -3.18 -17.52 18.94
C THR A 34 -1.82 -18.16 19.21
N PRO A 35 -1.60 -18.77 20.39
CA PRO A 35 -0.30 -19.31 20.78
C PRO A 35 0.23 -20.33 19.77
N SER A 36 1.56 -20.33 19.58
CA SER A 36 2.22 -21.34 18.75
C SER A 36 2.32 -22.68 19.49
N PRO A 37 1.89 -23.80 18.89
CA PRO A 37 2.13 -25.12 19.49
C PRO A 37 3.59 -25.58 19.32
N LEU A 38 4.42 -24.85 18.58
CA LEU A 38 5.76 -25.27 18.15
C LEU A 38 6.88 -24.85 19.10
N ASN A 39 6.58 -24.06 20.13
CA ASN A 39 7.56 -23.71 21.15
C ASN A 39 6.92 -23.63 22.54
N PRO A 40 7.67 -23.93 23.62
CA PRO A 40 7.11 -23.96 24.98
C PRO A 40 6.55 -22.62 25.48
N LEU A 41 6.95 -21.51 24.87
CA LEU A 41 6.53 -20.17 25.26
C LEU A 41 5.27 -19.71 24.50
N GLY A 42 4.82 -20.45 23.49
CA GLY A 42 3.67 -20.05 22.66
C GLY A 42 3.92 -18.85 21.73
N VAL A 43 5.14 -18.34 21.63
CA VAL A 43 5.44 -17.07 20.94
C VAL A 43 5.56 -17.22 19.42
N LYS A 44 5.33 -16.11 18.69
CA LYS A 44 5.50 -16.00 17.23
C LYS A 44 6.30 -14.73 16.91
N GLY A 45 7.01 -14.73 15.78
CA GLY A 45 7.68 -13.53 15.28
C GLY A 45 6.67 -12.54 14.68
N ALA A 46 6.86 -11.25 14.92
CA ALA A 46 6.02 -10.17 14.40
C ALA A 46 6.81 -9.00 13.79
N GLY A 47 8.15 -9.07 13.73
CA GLY A 47 9.01 -7.95 13.32
C GLY A 47 8.74 -7.43 11.90
N GLU A 48 8.25 -8.30 11.01
CA GLU A 48 7.92 -7.95 9.62
C GLU A 48 6.41 -7.76 9.39
N ALA A 49 5.59 -7.91 10.44
CA ALA A 49 4.12 -7.86 10.32
C ALA A 49 3.62 -6.50 9.80
N GLY A 50 4.39 -5.43 10.00
CA GLY A 50 4.11 -4.12 9.41
C GLY A 50 4.58 -3.99 7.96
N VAL A 51 5.79 -4.44 7.62
CA VAL A 51 6.37 -4.20 6.29
C VAL A 51 5.72 -5.04 5.19
N ILE A 52 5.26 -6.26 5.51
CA ILE A 52 4.70 -7.20 4.54
C ILE A 52 3.37 -6.69 3.95
N PRO A 53 2.32 -6.40 4.76
CA PRO A 53 1.00 -6.08 4.23
C PRO A 53 0.84 -4.60 3.83
N VAL A 54 1.61 -3.67 4.41
CA VAL A 54 1.36 -2.23 4.26
C VAL A 54 1.41 -1.74 2.82
N PRO A 55 2.38 -2.12 1.95
CA PRO A 55 2.38 -1.68 0.56
C PRO A 55 1.13 -2.14 -0.21
N ALA A 56 0.65 -3.36 0.05
CA ALA A 56 -0.55 -3.89 -0.59
C ALA A 56 -1.82 -3.18 -0.07
N LEU A 57 -1.89 -2.91 1.23
CA LEU A 57 -2.97 -2.14 1.85
C LEU A 57 -3.08 -0.74 1.24
N VAL A 58 -1.96 -0.02 1.11
CA VAL A 58 -1.95 1.33 0.51
C VAL A 58 -2.39 1.30 -0.95
N ALA A 59 -1.91 0.33 -1.74
CA ALA A 59 -2.35 0.15 -3.13
C ALA A 59 -3.86 -0.10 -3.21
N GLN A 60 -4.39 -0.97 -2.35
CA GLN A 60 -5.83 -1.27 -2.30
C GLN A 60 -6.67 -0.07 -1.87
N ALA A 61 -6.19 0.74 -0.91
CA ALA A 61 -6.86 1.97 -0.49
C ALA A 61 -6.94 3.00 -1.63
N LEU A 62 -5.91 3.09 -2.47
CA LEU A 62 -5.91 3.94 -3.66
C LEU A 62 -6.87 3.43 -4.74
N ASP A 63 -6.96 2.10 -4.94
CA ASP A 63 -7.94 1.49 -5.85
C ASP A 63 -9.38 1.81 -5.41
N ASP A 64 -9.69 1.64 -4.12
CA ASP A 64 -11.00 1.95 -3.56
C ASP A 64 -11.34 3.45 -3.70
N ALA A 65 -10.40 4.33 -3.37
CA ALA A 65 -10.58 5.78 -3.51
C ALA A 65 -10.77 6.26 -4.96
N LEU A 66 -10.38 5.43 -5.95
CA LEU A 66 -10.44 5.75 -7.37
C LEU A 66 -11.37 4.83 -8.16
N LEU A 67 -12.29 4.15 -7.46
CA LEU A 67 -13.22 3.20 -8.06
C LEU A 67 -14.00 3.78 -9.24
N ASP A 68 -14.45 5.04 -9.13
CA ASP A 68 -15.22 5.73 -10.18
C ASP A 68 -14.41 5.92 -11.49
N PHE A 69 -13.09 5.83 -11.41
CA PHE A 69 -12.21 5.98 -12.57
C PHE A 69 -11.89 4.66 -13.27
N GLY A 70 -12.33 3.50 -12.75
CA GLY A 70 -11.95 2.24 -13.38
C GLY A 70 -10.46 1.89 -13.21
N ILE A 71 -9.77 2.49 -12.22
CA ILE A 71 -8.32 2.34 -12.02
C ILE A 71 -8.00 1.08 -11.22
N ARG A 72 -6.88 0.42 -11.56
CA ARG A 72 -6.27 -0.65 -10.76
C ARG A 72 -4.77 -0.37 -10.59
N ILE A 73 -4.31 -0.28 -9.35
CA ILE A 73 -2.93 -0.07 -8.93
C ILE A 73 -2.31 -1.44 -8.67
N ALA A 74 -1.42 -1.85 -9.58
CA ALA A 74 -0.74 -3.14 -9.51
C ALA A 74 0.74 -3.03 -9.10
N GLU A 75 1.25 -1.81 -8.94
CA GLU A 75 2.68 -1.54 -8.80
C GLU A 75 2.94 -0.48 -7.75
N MET A 76 4.02 -0.68 -7.00
CA MET A 76 4.56 0.24 -6.00
C MET A 76 6.09 0.33 -6.18
N PRO A 77 6.74 1.44 -5.79
CA PRO A 77 6.16 2.65 -5.21
C PRO A 77 5.38 3.50 -6.22
N LEU A 78 4.41 4.27 -5.74
CA LEU A 78 3.57 5.14 -6.56
C LEU A 78 3.82 6.61 -6.23
N SER A 79 4.40 7.36 -7.16
CA SER A 79 4.58 8.81 -6.99
C SER A 79 3.28 9.58 -7.31
N PRO A 80 3.10 10.79 -6.75
CA PRO A 80 1.95 11.63 -7.09
C PRO A 80 1.83 11.93 -8.59
N ASN A 81 2.96 12.13 -9.28
CA ASN A 81 2.98 12.35 -10.73
C ASN A 81 2.47 11.12 -11.48
N ARG A 82 2.93 9.93 -11.09
CA ARG A 82 2.49 8.68 -11.71
C ARG A 82 0.99 8.43 -11.47
N LEU A 83 0.51 8.69 -10.25
CA LEU A 83 -0.91 8.59 -9.93
C LEU A 83 -1.74 9.56 -10.80
N LEU A 84 -1.29 10.80 -10.95
CA LEU A 84 -1.96 11.80 -11.78
C LEU A 84 -2.01 11.40 -13.26
N GLU A 85 -0.94 10.81 -13.80
CA GLU A 85 -0.93 10.25 -15.16
C GLU A 85 -1.98 9.15 -15.33
N ILE A 86 -2.05 8.21 -14.39
CA ILE A 86 -3.02 7.11 -14.41
C ILE A 86 -4.45 7.68 -14.41
N ILE A 87 -4.74 8.67 -13.55
CA ILE A 87 -6.05 9.33 -13.49
C ILE A 87 -6.39 10.04 -14.81
N ARG A 88 -5.43 10.74 -15.41
CA ARG A 88 -5.63 11.43 -16.70
C ARG A 88 -5.93 10.43 -17.83
N GLN A 89 -5.21 9.32 -17.87
CA GLN A 89 -5.41 8.26 -18.86
C GLN A 89 -6.77 7.57 -18.69
N ALA A 90 -7.19 7.33 -17.45
CA ALA A 90 -8.50 6.76 -17.14
C ALA A 90 -9.64 7.69 -17.61
N LYS A 91 -9.54 9.00 -17.31
CA LYS A 91 -10.53 10.00 -17.77
C LYS A 91 -10.67 10.05 -19.30
N ALA A 92 -9.57 9.88 -20.03
CA ALA A 92 -9.58 9.90 -21.50
C ALA A 92 -10.26 8.65 -22.12
N LYS A 93 -10.26 7.50 -21.42
CA LYS A 93 -10.87 6.26 -21.89
C LYS A 93 -12.39 6.18 -21.65
N GLY A 94 -12.96 7.07 -20.82
CA GLY A 94 -14.35 6.99 -20.38
C GLY A 94 -14.55 5.93 -19.27
N PRO A 95 -15.72 5.91 -18.60
CA PRO A 95 -15.95 5.02 -17.47
C PRO A 95 -15.88 3.55 -17.90
N SER A 96 -15.02 2.77 -17.25
CA SER A 96 -15.00 1.31 -17.36
C SER A 96 -15.88 0.72 -16.25
N PRO A 97 -16.71 -0.30 -16.52
CA PRO A 97 -17.44 -0.99 -15.47
C PRO A 97 -16.44 -1.70 -14.56
N HIS A 98 -16.28 -1.22 -13.34
CA HIS A 98 -15.50 -1.91 -12.31
C HIS A 98 -16.37 -2.97 -11.63
N PRO A 99 -15.83 -4.16 -11.33
CA PRO A 99 -16.54 -5.14 -10.52
C PRO A 99 -16.87 -4.56 -9.14
N HIS A 100 -18.05 -4.91 -8.65
CA HIS A 100 -18.63 -4.47 -7.38
C HIS A 100 -17.64 -4.60 -6.21
N PRO A 101 -17.59 -3.66 -5.26
CA PRO A 101 -16.72 -3.77 -4.10
C PRO A 101 -16.96 -5.09 -3.36
N LEU A 102 -15.90 -5.65 -2.77
CA LEU A 102 -16.06 -6.69 -1.76
C LEU A 102 -16.98 -6.11 -0.65
N PRO A 103 -17.93 -6.91 -0.11
CA PRO A 103 -18.78 -6.43 0.96
C PRO A 103 -17.90 -5.91 2.10
N LYS A 104 -18.20 -4.70 2.59
CA LYS A 104 -17.50 -4.13 3.75
C LYS A 104 -17.62 -5.14 4.88
N GLY A 105 -16.50 -5.75 5.27
CA GLY A 105 -16.47 -6.63 6.44
C GLY A 105 -16.98 -5.85 7.64
N GLU A 106 -17.91 -6.43 8.39
CA GLU A 106 -18.32 -5.88 9.69
C GLU A 106 -17.07 -5.69 10.55
N ALA A 107 -16.99 -4.54 11.21
CA ALA A 107 -15.93 -4.29 12.18
C ALA A 107 -15.92 -5.45 13.20
N PRO A 108 -14.75 -5.99 13.55
CA PRO A 108 -14.69 -6.99 14.62
C PRO A 108 -15.34 -6.40 15.89
N PRO A 109 -16.11 -7.20 16.64
CA PRO A 109 -16.71 -6.72 17.89
C PRO A 109 -15.62 -6.25 18.85
N PRO A 110 -15.94 -5.30 19.76
CA PRO A 110 -14.99 -4.74 20.71
C PRO A 110 -14.37 -5.79 21.63
#